data_AF-A0AAV6TNY6-F1
#
_entry.id   AF-A0AAV6TNY6-F1
#
_cell.length_a   1.000
_cell.length_b   1.000
_cell.length_c   1.000
_cell.angle_alpha   90.00
_cell.angle_beta   90.00
_cell.angle_gamma   90.00
#
_symmetry.space_group_name_H-M   'P 1'
#
loop_
_entity.id
_entity.type
_entity.pdbx_description
1 polymer ?
#
loop_
_entity_poly.entity_id
_entity_poly.type
_entity_poly.pdbx_seq_one_letter_code
_entity_poly.pdbx_strand_id
1 'polypeptide(L)'
;MDAGELLSGHLGIKDENTARSSNKKLFRLLKISILACCLTGFGLQTAEFLDNFYKYPVVVSLEYQRMKEFPIPAFTFCSKYWYDFKQYCQEFPDNCETTEYPKNFCDSYPWSCERNATHGIMPTTFPDFYFDKNILKRIAYTSSMASLAGN
;
A
#
# COMPACT_ATOMS: atom_id res chain seq x y z
N MET A 1 26.80 -29.23 -20.03
CA MET A 1 26.92 -29.61 -18.61
C MET A 1 28.29 -30.26 -18.45
N ASP A 2 29.00 -29.79 -17.43
CA ASP A 2 30.18 -30.37 -16.78
C ASP A 2 31.52 -30.39 -17.54
N ALA A 3 32.24 -29.27 -17.43
CA ALA A 3 33.65 -29.11 -17.75
C ALA A 3 34.52 -29.34 -16.48
N GLY A 4 34.50 -30.57 -15.96
CA GLY A 4 35.11 -30.93 -14.68
C GLY A 4 36.16 -32.05 -14.71
N GLU A 5 36.71 -32.42 -15.87
CA GLU A 5 37.46 -33.69 -15.99
C GLU A 5 38.81 -33.65 -16.73
N LEU A 6 39.38 -32.49 -17.04
CA LEU A 6 40.53 -32.41 -17.96
C LEU A 6 41.88 -31.98 -17.36
N LEU A 7 42.06 -31.97 -16.03
CA LEU A 7 43.31 -31.49 -15.42
C LEU A 7 43.88 -32.37 -14.29
N SER A 8 43.73 -33.70 -14.39
CA SER A 8 44.39 -34.65 -13.47
C SER A 8 45.49 -35.52 -14.13
N GLY A 9 45.81 -35.29 -15.41
CA GLY A 9 46.68 -36.17 -16.19
C GLY A 9 48.08 -35.60 -16.50
N HIS A 10 48.90 -35.21 -15.51
CA HIS A 10 50.36 -35.14 -15.72
C HIS A 10 51.19 -34.95 -14.42
N LEU A 11 51.08 -35.86 -13.45
CA LEU A 11 52.04 -35.92 -12.34
C LEU A 11 53.21 -36.84 -12.73
N GLY A 12 54.13 -36.29 -13.52
CA GLY A 12 55.47 -36.84 -13.70
C GLY A 12 56.33 -36.54 -12.47
N ILE A 13 56.78 -37.59 -11.79
CA ILE A 13 57.75 -37.54 -10.69
C ILE A 13 59.04 -36.89 -11.21
N LYS A 14 59.44 -35.74 -10.64
CA LYS A 14 60.78 -35.17 -10.85
C LYS A 14 61.31 -34.39 -9.63
N ASP A 15 62.30 -35.01 -8.98
CA ASP A 15 63.39 -34.49 -8.16
C ASP A 15 63.12 -33.83 -6.79
N GLU A 16 63.58 -34.53 -5.74
CA GLU A 16 63.54 -34.20 -4.31
C GLU A 16 64.20 -32.85 -3.94
N ASN A 17 65.17 -32.37 -4.74
CA ASN A 17 65.80 -31.05 -4.53
C ASN A 17 65.07 -29.88 -5.21
N THR A 18 64.21 -30.14 -6.21
CA THR A 18 63.35 -29.14 -6.85
C THR A 18 62.05 -28.91 -6.05
N ALA A 19 61.64 -29.91 -5.26
CA ALA A 19 60.46 -29.87 -4.40
C ALA A 19 60.50 -28.75 -3.34
N ARG A 20 61.69 -28.37 -2.83
CA ARG A 20 61.83 -27.29 -1.83
C ARG A 20 61.65 -25.88 -2.42
N SER A 21 61.94 -25.71 -3.71
CA SER A 21 61.71 -24.46 -4.46
C SER A 21 60.28 -24.38 -5.01
N SER A 22 59.74 -25.51 -5.48
CA SER A 22 58.37 -25.64 -5.96
C SER A 22 57.33 -25.35 -4.86
N ASN A 23 57.55 -25.80 -3.63
CA ASN A 23 56.70 -25.49 -2.49
C ASN A 23 56.56 -23.98 -2.24
N LYS A 24 57.64 -23.19 -2.36
CA LYS A 24 57.58 -21.73 -2.19
C LYS A 24 56.73 -21.05 -3.27
N LYS A 25 56.74 -21.57 -4.50
CA LYS A 25 55.89 -21.09 -5.60
C LYS A 25 54.43 -21.48 -5.37
N LEU A 26 54.17 -22.71 -4.94
CA LEU A 26 52.83 -23.20 -4.61
C LEU A 26 52.19 -22.40 -3.46
N PHE A 27 52.92 -22.18 -2.36
CA PHE A 27 52.46 -21.34 -1.25
C PHE A 27 52.21 -19.89 -1.67
N ARG A 28 52.98 -19.36 -2.63
CA ARG A 28 52.76 -18.01 -3.17
C ARG A 28 51.49 -17.96 -4.01
N LEU A 29 51.24 -18.97 -4.85
CA LEU A 29 50.01 -19.07 -5.64
C LEU A 29 48.78 -19.27 -4.76
N LEU A 30 48.87 -20.07 -3.70
CA LEU A 30 47.81 -20.25 -2.71
C LEU A 30 47.50 -18.96 -1.96
N LYS A 31 48.52 -18.21 -1.53
CA LYS A 31 48.32 -16.88 -0.93
C LYS A 31 47.62 -15.91 -1.89
N ILE A 32 48.01 -15.91 -3.16
CA ILE A 32 47.39 -15.06 -4.18
C ILE A 32 45.95 -15.50 -4.44
N SER A 33 45.66 -16.81 -4.53
CA SER A 33 44.29 -17.28 -4.76
C SER A 33 43.37 -16.97 -3.58
N ILE A 34 43.87 -17.13 -2.35
CA ILE A 34 43.14 -16.72 -1.13
C ILE A 34 42.87 -15.22 -1.16
N LEU A 35 43.88 -14.40 -1.46
CA LEU A 35 43.70 -12.96 -1.57
C LEU A 35 42.68 -12.58 -2.65
N ALA A 36 42.75 -13.22 -3.82
CA ALA A 36 41.80 -13.00 -4.92
C ALA A 36 40.37 -13.40 -4.53
N CYS A 37 40.21 -14.53 -3.85
CA CYS A 37 38.92 -14.97 -3.32
C CYS A 37 38.37 -13.97 -2.31
N CYS A 38 39.19 -13.50 -1.36
CA CYS A 38 38.80 -12.49 -0.38
C CYS A 38 38.40 -11.15 -1.03
N LEU A 39 39.16 -10.67 -2.02
CA LEU A 39 38.84 -9.43 -2.74
C LEU A 39 37.54 -9.55 -3.54
N THR A 40 37.30 -10.70 -4.15
CA THR A 40 36.05 -10.98 -4.88
C THR A 40 34.86 -10.99 -3.93
N GLY A 41 34.97 -11.69 -2.80
CA GLY A 41 33.92 -11.73 -1.78
C GLY A 41 33.63 -10.34 -1.20
N PHE A 42 34.66 -9.56 -0.90
CA PHE A 42 34.52 -8.18 -0.44
C PHE A 42 33.82 -7.30 -1.48
N GLY A 43 34.18 -7.43 -2.75
CA GLY A 43 33.54 -6.69 -3.84
C GLY A 43 32.05 -7.00 -3.98
N LEU A 44 31.67 -8.28 -3.93
CA LEU A 44 30.26 -8.71 -4.00
C LEU A 44 29.45 -8.16 -2.82
N GLN A 45 29.96 -8.32 -1.59
CA GLN A 45 29.28 -7.83 -0.40
C GLN A 45 29.13 -6.29 -0.41
N THR A 46 30.15 -5.59 -0.90
CA THR A 46 30.09 -4.13 -1.05
C THR A 46 29.07 -3.72 -2.11
N ALA A 47 28.99 -4.43 -3.24
CA ALA A 47 28.03 -4.14 -4.29
C ALA A 47 26.58 -4.32 -3.82
N GLU A 48 26.29 -5.40 -3.08
CA GLU A 48 24.97 -5.63 -2.47
C GLU A 48 24.61 -4.54 -1.46
N PHE A 49 25.55 -4.16 -0.60
CA PHE A 49 25.35 -3.06 0.33
C PHE A 49 25.08 -1.75 -0.39
N LEU A 50 25.81 -1.47 -1.48
CA LEU A 50 25.68 -0.24 -2.24
C LEU A 50 24.35 -0.17 -3.00
N ASP A 51 23.90 -1.28 -3.59
CA ASP A 51 22.58 -1.39 -4.20
C ASP A 51 21.46 -1.15 -3.18
N ASN A 52 21.58 -1.73 -1.98
CA ASN A 52 20.64 -1.48 -0.90
C ASN A 52 20.70 -0.04 -0.38
N PHE A 53 21.88 0.58 -0.35
CA PHE A 53 22.07 1.97 0.05
C PHE A 53 21.39 2.94 -0.95
N TYR A 54 21.55 2.70 -2.26
CA TYR A 54 20.91 3.53 -3.29
C TYR A 54 19.39 3.37 -3.38
N LYS A 55 18.84 2.30 -2.81
CA LYS A 55 17.39 2.12 -2.69
C LYS A 55 16.77 2.97 -1.58
N TYR A 56 17.57 3.70 -0.80
CA TYR A 56 17.13 4.55 0.32
C TYR A 56 16.01 3.90 1.15
N PRO A 57 16.20 2.68 1.68
CA PRO A 57 15.18 2.03 2.46
C PRO A 57 14.91 2.87 3.71
N VAL A 58 13.70 3.43 3.79
CA VAL A 58 13.26 4.19 4.97
C VAL A 58 12.89 3.17 6.04
N VAL A 59 13.72 3.08 7.09
CA VAL A 59 13.41 2.26 8.26
C VAL A 59 12.50 3.07 9.16
N VAL A 60 11.20 2.82 9.10
CA VAL A 60 10.23 3.43 10.03
C VAL A 60 10.22 2.65 11.33
N SER A 61 10.80 3.22 12.39
CA SER A 61 10.64 2.69 13.74
C SER A 61 9.35 3.25 14.32
N LEU A 62 8.32 2.40 14.44
CA LEU A 62 7.06 2.76 15.08
C LEU A 62 7.18 2.45 16.57
N GLU A 63 7.36 3.49 17.38
CA GLU A 63 7.30 3.37 18.83
C GLU A 63 5.92 3.80 19.34
N TYR A 64 5.19 2.84 19.90
CA TYR A 64 3.86 3.09 20.45
C TYR A 64 3.99 3.70 21.85
N GLN A 65 3.93 5.02 21.92
CA GLN A 65 3.85 5.72 23.20
C GLN A 65 2.40 5.95 23.62
N ARG A 66 2.04 5.51 24.84
CA ARG A 66 0.77 5.90 25.46
C ARG A 66 0.85 7.36 25.87
N MET A 67 0.27 8.23 25.05
CA MET A 67 0.14 9.65 25.40
C MET A 67 -0.89 9.83 26.52
N LYS A 68 -0.57 10.67 27.51
CA LYS A 68 -1.46 11.01 28.63
C LYS A 68 -2.67 11.84 28.16
N GLU A 69 -2.49 12.61 27.09
CA GLU A 69 -3.50 13.48 26.49
C GLU A 69 -3.48 13.25 24.97
N PHE A 70 -4.64 12.96 24.40
CA PHE A 70 -4.80 12.72 22.96
C PHE A 70 -5.56 13.89 22.36
N PRO A 71 -5.00 14.61 21.35
CA PRO A 71 -5.72 15.69 20.70
C PRO A 71 -6.94 15.10 19.98
N ILE A 72 -8.12 15.67 20.27
CA ILE A 72 -9.36 15.23 19.63
C ILE A 72 -9.31 15.68 18.16
N PRO A 73 -9.46 14.78 17.18
CA PRO A 73 -9.46 15.16 15.77
C PRO A 73 -10.68 16.01 15.45
N ALA A 74 -10.57 16.85 14.42
CA ALA A 74 -11.71 17.57 13.89
C ALA A 74 -12.71 16.58 13.28
N PHE A 75 -13.96 16.65 13.72
CA PHE A 75 -15.07 15.91 13.12
C PHE A 75 -15.73 16.78 12.06
N THR A 76 -15.79 16.27 10.82
CA THR A 76 -16.53 16.90 9.73
C THR A 76 -17.76 16.05 9.42
N PHE A 77 -18.93 16.69 9.40
CA PHE A 77 -20.20 16.05 9.08
C PHE A 77 -20.71 16.59 7.76
N CYS A 78 -20.97 15.70 6.80
CA CYS A 78 -21.57 16.05 5.53
C CYS A 78 -23.02 15.58 5.48
N SER A 79 -23.92 16.42 4.96
CA SER A 79 -25.23 15.95 4.55
C SER A 79 -25.08 14.93 3.42
N LYS A 80 -25.87 13.87 3.46
CA LYS A 80 -25.92 12.89 2.37
C LYS A 80 -26.42 13.53 1.06
N TYR A 81 -27.17 14.61 1.16
CA TYR A 81 -27.75 15.32 0.04
C TYR A 81 -26.87 16.51 -0.32
N TRP A 82 -26.45 16.57 -1.58
CA TRP A 82 -25.55 17.60 -2.10
C TRP A 82 -26.28 18.91 -2.44
N TYR A 83 -27.62 18.90 -2.46
CA TYR A 83 -28.47 20.02 -2.85
C TYR A 83 -29.75 20.06 -2.01
N ASP A 84 -30.28 21.26 -1.81
CA ASP A 84 -31.60 21.49 -1.21
C ASP A 84 -32.65 21.51 -2.33
N PHE A 85 -33.56 20.53 -2.30
CA PHE A 85 -34.66 20.43 -3.27
C PHE A 85 -35.51 21.70 -3.33
N LYS A 86 -35.73 22.35 -2.20
CA LYS A 86 -36.53 23.58 -2.13
C LYS A 86 -35.82 24.71 -2.87
N GLN A 87 -34.52 24.88 -2.63
CA GLN A 87 -33.72 25.90 -3.32
C GLN A 87 -33.61 25.62 -4.82
N TYR A 88 -33.38 24.35 -5.20
CA TYR A 88 -33.28 23.95 -6.60
C TYR A 88 -34.56 24.25 -7.39
N CYS A 89 -35.73 23.90 -6.84
CA CYS A 89 -37.00 24.14 -7.50
C CYS A 89 -37.46 25.62 -7.48
N GLN A 90 -36.89 26.45 -6.60
CA GLN A 90 -37.06 27.90 -6.67
C GLN A 90 -36.30 28.50 -7.86
N GLU A 91 -35.12 27.97 -8.17
CA GLU A 91 -34.27 28.46 -9.26
C GLU A 91 -34.69 27.89 -10.63
N PHE A 92 -35.14 26.63 -10.66
CA PHE A 92 -35.56 25.93 -11.88
C PHE A 92 -36.97 25.32 -11.74
N PRO A 93 -38.03 26.15 -11.74
CA PRO A 93 -39.39 25.68 -11.52
C PRO A 93 -39.88 24.73 -12.63
N ASP A 94 -39.43 24.92 -13.88
CA ASP A 94 -39.81 24.09 -15.03
C ASP A 94 -39.31 22.64 -14.92
N ASN A 95 -38.27 22.41 -14.10
CA ASN A 95 -37.67 21.10 -13.87
C ASN A 95 -38.20 20.43 -12.61
N CYS A 96 -39.29 20.92 -12.03
CA CYS A 96 -39.87 20.35 -10.83
C CYS A 96 -41.35 20.00 -11.01
N GLU A 97 -41.73 18.83 -10.51
CA GLU A 97 -43.10 18.36 -10.47
C GLU A 97 -43.63 18.35 -9.04
N THR A 98 -44.86 18.80 -8.89
CA THR A 98 -45.62 18.68 -7.66
C THR A 98 -46.28 17.31 -7.65
N THR A 99 -45.90 16.45 -6.71
CA THR A 99 -46.46 15.09 -6.68
C THR A 99 -47.62 14.97 -5.72
N GLU A 100 -48.71 14.35 -6.19
CA GLU A 100 -49.93 14.07 -5.41
C GLU A 100 -49.78 12.86 -4.47
N TYR A 101 -48.70 12.08 -4.59
CA TYR A 101 -48.45 10.88 -3.78
C TYR A 101 -47.22 11.01 -2.88
N PRO A 102 -47.23 11.93 -1.90
CA PRO A 102 -46.06 12.21 -1.05
C PRO A 102 -45.84 11.19 0.05
N LYS A 103 -46.77 10.27 0.39
CA LYS A 103 -46.63 9.46 1.61
C LYS A 103 -45.33 8.65 1.64
N ASN A 104 -45.07 7.85 0.59
CA ASN A 104 -43.83 7.05 0.52
C ASN A 104 -42.57 7.91 0.32
N PHE A 105 -42.71 9.09 -0.29
CA PHE A 105 -41.60 10.00 -0.56
C PHE A 105 -41.20 10.78 0.70
N CYS A 106 -42.15 11.42 1.39
CA CYS A 106 -41.91 12.16 2.63
C CYS A 106 -41.53 11.23 3.79
N ASP A 107 -41.95 9.95 3.77
CA ASP A 107 -41.44 8.94 4.71
C ASP A 107 -39.93 8.67 4.50
N SER A 108 -39.48 8.70 3.24
CA SER A 108 -38.08 8.50 2.87
C SER A 108 -37.24 9.78 2.97
N TYR A 109 -37.87 10.94 2.77
CA TYR A 109 -37.23 12.24 2.61
C TYR A 109 -38.00 13.36 3.36
N PRO A 110 -38.11 13.29 4.70
CA PRO A 110 -38.94 14.20 5.48
C PRO A 110 -38.51 15.67 5.44
N TRP A 111 -37.23 15.95 5.15
CA TRP A 111 -36.72 17.33 5.01
C TRP A 111 -37.16 18.02 3.71
N SER A 112 -37.65 17.27 2.71
CA SER A 112 -38.10 17.81 1.43
C SER A 112 -39.57 18.25 1.46
N CYS A 113 -40.32 17.89 2.50
CA CYS A 113 -41.74 18.16 2.61
C CYS A 113 -42.00 19.20 3.71
N GLU A 114 -42.87 20.18 3.45
CA GLU A 114 -43.26 21.13 4.50
C GLU A 114 -44.11 20.42 5.57
N ARG A 115 -43.99 20.86 6.82
CA ARG A 115 -44.78 20.32 7.94
C ARG A 115 -46.27 20.52 7.64
N ASN A 116 -46.98 19.42 7.40
CA ASN A 116 -48.39 19.32 6.99
C ASN A 116 -48.72 19.49 5.49
N ALA A 117 -47.72 19.45 4.61
CA ALA A 117 -47.99 19.46 3.16
C ALA A 117 -48.45 18.09 2.65
N THR A 118 -49.56 18.08 1.91
CA THR A 118 -50.05 16.91 1.13
C THR A 118 -49.39 16.80 -0.24
N HIS A 119 -48.40 17.63 -0.51
CA HIS A 119 -47.67 17.69 -1.77
C HIS A 119 -46.19 17.92 -1.49
N GLY A 120 -45.33 17.19 -2.19
CA GLY A 120 -43.88 17.40 -2.22
C GLY A 120 -43.48 17.97 -3.58
N ILE A 121 -42.55 18.93 -3.58
CA ILE A 121 -41.92 19.43 -4.82
C ILE A 121 -40.64 18.61 -5.02
N MET A 122 -40.51 17.99 -6.19
CA MET A 122 -39.29 17.25 -6.53
C MET A 122 -38.84 17.51 -7.96
N PRO A 123 -37.54 17.37 -8.26
CA PRO A 123 -37.03 17.46 -9.62
C PRO A 123 -37.64 16.37 -10.50
N THR A 124 -38.01 16.70 -11.73
CA THR A 124 -38.58 15.76 -12.72
C THR A 124 -37.57 14.71 -13.16
N THR A 125 -36.31 15.11 -13.25
CA THR A 125 -35.19 14.20 -13.44
C THR A 125 -34.51 13.98 -12.08
N PHE A 126 -34.80 12.85 -11.44
CA PHE A 126 -33.87 12.33 -10.43
C PHE A 126 -32.58 11.97 -11.17
N PRO A 127 -31.43 12.61 -10.88
CA PRO A 127 -30.19 11.93 -11.22
C PRO A 127 -30.17 10.68 -10.33
N ASP A 128 -30.06 9.50 -10.95
CA ASP A 128 -30.07 8.15 -10.37
C ASP A 128 -28.95 7.90 -9.33
N PHE A 129 -28.82 8.76 -8.32
CA PHE A 129 -27.89 8.57 -7.22
C PHE A 129 -28.57 7.78 -6.12
N TYR A 130 -28.95 6.55 -6.47
CA TYR A 130 -29.02 5.46 -5.50
C TYR A 130 -27.61 5.29 -4.93
N PHE A 131 -27.33 5.97 -3.81
CA PHE A 131 -26.18 5.63 -2.97
C PHE A 131 -26.39 4.18 -2.52
N ASP A 132 -25.68 3.27 -3.17
CA ASP A 132 -25.76 1.85 -2.92
C ASP A 132 -25.61 1.59 -1.41
N LYS A 133 -26.65 1.03 -0.78
CA LYS A 133 -26.65 0.66 0.63
C LYS A 133 -25.49 -0.30 0.97
N ASN A 134 -24.90 -0.95 -0.03
CA ASN A 134 -23.71 -1.79 0.11
C ASN A 134 -22.42 -1.01 0.37
N ILE A 135 -22.33 0.28 -0.01
CA ILE A 135 -21.15 1.12 0.28
C ILE A 135 -21.10 1.47 1.76
N LEU A 136 -22.22 1.84 2.38
CA LEU A 136 -22.28 2.09 3.84
C LEU A 136 -22.02 0.83 4.65
N LYS A 137 -22.46 -0.34 4.18
CA LYS A 137 -22.03 -1.63 4.76
C LYS A 137 -20.52 -1.80 4.65
N ARG A 138 -19.92 -1.60 3.47
CA ARG A 138 -18.46 -1.73 3.30
C ARG A 138 -17.66 -0.78 4.20
N ILE A 139 -18.10 0.48 4.35
CA ILE A 139 -17.43 1.45 5.22
C ILE A 139 -17.56 1.06 6.70
N ALA A 140 -18.73 0.57 7.13
CA ALA A 140 -18.94 0.05 8.48
C ALA A 140 -18.13 -1.23 8.77
N TYR A 141 -17.95 -2.12 7.78
CA TYR A 141 -17.09 -3.28 7.92
C TYR A 141 -15.60 -2.89 7.96
N THR A 142 -15.16 -1.88 7.21
CA THR A 142 -13.77 -1.41 7.25
C THR A 142 -13.42 -0.70 8.56
N SER A 143 -14.35 0.05 9.16
CA SER A 143 -14.13 0.64 10.49
C SER A 143 -14.22 -0.38 11.62
N SER A 144 -15.07 -1.41 11.48
CA SER A 144 -15.14 -2.52 12.45
C SER A 144 -13.93 -3.47 12.36
N MET A 145 -13.33 -3.65 11.17
CA MET A 145 -12.09 -4.43 11.01
C MET A 145 -10.84 -3.66 11.45
N ALA A 146 -10.80 -2.34 11.27
CA ALA A 146 -9.74 -1.50 11.84
C ALA A 146 -9.74 -1.53 13.38
N SER A 147 -10.90 -1.70 14.01
CA SER A 147 -11.02 -1.84 15.46
C SER A 147 -10.73 -3.26 15.99
N LEU A 148 -10.72 -4.29 15.14
CA LEU A 148 -10.40 -5.69 15.50
C LEU A 148 -8.96 -6.09 15.18
N ALA A 149 -8.25 -5.35 14.33
CA ALA A 149 -6.81 -5.52 14.11
C ALA A 149 -5.94 -4.79 15.16
N GLY A 150 -6.58 -4.14 16.15
CA GLY A 150 -5.95 -3.42 17.25
C GLY A 150 -6.17 -4.05 18.63
N ASN A 151 -6.16 -5.39 18.71
CA ASN A 151 -6.07 -6.14 19.97
C ASN A 151 -5.04 -7.27 19.82
#